data_AF-A0A2G9R5L7-F1
#
_entry.id   AF-A0A2G9R5L7-F1
#
_cell.length_a   1.000
_cell.length_b   1.000
_cell.length_c   1.000
_cell.angle_alpha   90.00
_cell.angle_beta   90.00
_cell.angle_gamma   90.00
#
_symmetry.space_group_name_H-M   'P 1'
#
loop_
_entity.id
_entity.type
_entity.pdbx_description
1 polymer ?
#
loop_
_entity_poly.entity_id
_entity_poly.type
_entity_poly.pdbx_seq_one_letter_code
_entity_poly.pdbx_strand_id
1 'polypeptide(L)'
;MSFGEMLKIVDILKRNDYDRKYGPYPNPNVRKAKITVKVVKSLQKNFGVRRSKDQLRKRWLDLKLREHEQYRRIRRVLQKKRTLSSCLHIWTLEH
;
A
#
# COMPACT_ATOMS: atom_id res chain seq x y z
N MET A 1 -14.78 0.14 0.01
CA MET A 1 -13.66 1.02 0.38
C MET A 1 -13.58 2.13 -0.64
N SER A 2 -13.29 3.36 -0.21
CA SER A 2 -13.04 4.47 -1.12
C SER A 2 -11.72 4.29 -1.86
N PHE A 3 -11.57 4.99 -2.99
CA PHE A 3 -10.32 4.99 -3.76
C PHE A 3 -9.14 5.52 -2.92
N GLY A 4 -9.36 6.52 -2.07
CA GLY A 4 -8.36 7.06 -1.14
C GLY A 4 -7.87 6.03 -0.11
N GLU A 5 -8.80 5.29 0.52
CA GLU A 5 -8.46 4.17 1.42
C GLU A 5 -7.62 3.13 0.68
N MET A 6 -8.03 2.73 -0.53
CA MET A 6 -7.30 1.73 -1.33
C MET A 6 -5.90 2.19 -1.73
N LEU A 7 -5.74 3.44 -2.17
CA LEU A 7 -4.42 4.00 -2.47
C LEU A 7 -3.48 3.88 -1.27
N LYS A 8 -3.95 4.23 -0.07
CA LYS A 8 -3.14 4.17 1.16
C LYS A 8 -2.75 2.73 1.51
N ILE A 9 -3.67 1.79 1.35
CA ILE A 9 -3.43 0.36 1.58
C ILE A 9 -2.35 -0.16 0.62
N VAL A 10 -2.56 0.01 -0.69
CA VAL A 10 -1.63 -0.51 -1.70
C VAL A 10 -0.25 0.12 -1.58
N ASP A 11 -0.17 1.41 -1.26
CA ASP A 11 1.11 2.10 -1.05
C ASP A 11 1.90 1.48 0.12
N ILE A 12 1.26 1.28 1.27
CA ILE A 12 1.90 0.69 2.45
C ILE A 12 2.31 -0.77 2.20
N LEU A 13 1.41 -1.57 1.61
CA LEU A 13 1.68 -2.98 1.30
C LEU A 13 2.88 -3.12 0.37
N LYS A 14 2.96 -2.29 -0.68
CA LYS A 14 4.08 -2.31 -1.63
C LYS A 14 5.37 -1.77 -1.03
N ARG A 15 5.32 -0.69 -0.26
CA ARG A 15 6.50 -0.10 0.40
C ARG A 15 7.14 -1.04 1.41
N ASN A 16 6.37 -1.93 2.05
CA ASN A 16 6.88 -2.84 3.07
C ASN A 16 7.12 -4.28 2.54
N ASP A 17 7.06 -4.49 1.22
CA ASP A 17 7.17 -5.79 0.55
C ASP A 17 6.24 -6.88 1.12
N TYR A 18 4.93 -6.61 1.16
CA TYR A 18 3.94 -7.56 1.67
C TYR A 18 3.91 -8.88 0.87
N ASP A 19 4.20 -8.82 -0.42
CA ASP A 19 4.13 -9.95 -1.35
C ASP A 19 5.39 -10.82 -1.37
N ARG A 20 6.45 -10.46 -0.65
CA ARG A 20 7.70 -11.23 -0.58
C ARG A 20 8.38 -11.34 -1.95
N LYS A 21 8.49 -10.22 -2.68
CA LYS A 21 9.08 -10.21 -4.03
C LYS A 21 10.61 -10.35 -4.04
N TYR A 22 11.27 -10.02 -2.94
CA TYR A 22 12.74 -9.92 -2.88
C TYR A 22 13.41 -11.05 -2.08
N GLY A 23 12.71 -12.16 -1.83
CA GLY A 23 13.28 -13.38 -1.26
C GLY A 23 12.67 -13.84 0.07
N PRO A 24 13.04 -15.03 0.56
CA PRO A 24 12.41 -15.65 1.72
C PRO A 24 12.81 -14.96 3.03
N TYR A 25 11.92 -14.15 3.61
CA TYR A 25 12.13 -13.68 4.99
C TYR A 25 12.00 -14.81 6.02
N PRO A 26 12.77 -14.78 7.12
CA PRO A 26 12.46 -15.54 8.33
C PRO A 26 11.13 -15.03 8.91
N ASN A 27 10.22 -15.94 9.23
CA ASN A 27 8.88 -15.68 9.77
C ASN A 27 7.99 -14.72 8.93
N PRO A 28 7.53 -15.15 7.74
CA PRO A 28 6.72 -14.33 6.85
C PRO A 28 5.36 -13.92 7.44
N ASN A 29 4.77 -14.76 8.30
CA ASN A 29 3.47 -14.50 8.92
C ASN A 29 3.52 -13.33 9.90
N VAL A 30 4.55 -13.27 10.74
CA VAL A 30 4.76 -12.15 11.67
C VAL A 30 4.98 -10.85 10.91
N ARG A 31 5.77 -10.86 9.83
CA ARG A 31 5.99 -9.65 9.03
C ARG A 31 4.72 -9.17 8.34
N LYS A 32 3.96 -10.07 7.70
CA LYS A 32 2.65 -9.73 7.12
C LYS A 32 1.71 -9.13 8.16
N ALA A 33 1.65 -9.70 9.37
CA ALA A 33 0.86 -9.15 10.46
C ALA A 33 1.30 -7.74 10.87
N LYS A 34 2.61 -7.49 11.00
CA LYS A 34 3.16 -6.14 11.27
C LYS A 34 2.76 -5.13 10.19
N ILE A 35 2.82 -5.53 8.91
CA ILE A 35 2.42 -4.65 7.80
C ILE A 35 0.91 -4.36 7.85
N THR A 36 0.07 -5.37 8.07
CA THR A 36 -1.38 -5.16 8.21
C THR A 36 -1.71 -4.22 9.37
N VAL A 37 -0.98 -4.30 10.49
CA VAL A 37 -1.12 -3.35 11.61
C VAL A 37 -0.77 -1.93 11.19
N LYS A 38 0.30 -1.71 10.40
CA LYS A 38 0.62 -0.39 9.84
C LYS A 38 -0.52 0.15 8.96
N VAL A 39 -1.13 -0.71 8.16
CA VAL A 39 -2.28 -0.34 7.32
C VAL A 39 -3.46 0.10 8.19
N VAL A 40 -3.89 -0.71 9.16
CA VAL A 40 -5.00 -0.39 10.07
C VAL A 40 -4.77 0.94 10.79
N LYS A 41 -3.59 1.13 11.38
CA LYS A 41 -3.23 2.38 12.07
C LYS A 41 -3.28 3.58 11.13
N SER A 42 -2.79 3.44 9.90
CA SER A 42 -2.82 4.53 8.92
C SER A 42 -4.24 4.88 8.49
N LEU A 43 -5.11 3.89 8.31
CA LEU A 43 -6.49 4.10 7.89
C LEU A 43 -7.29 4.83 8.97
N GLN A 44 -7.12 4.40 10.22
CA GLN A 44 -7.73 5.07 11.36
C GLN A 44 -7.25 6.52 11.48
N LYS A 45 -5.94 6.77 11.36
CA LYS A 45 -5.38 8.12 11.48
C LYS A 45 -5.76 9.07 10.32
N ASN A 46 -5.80 8.58 9.08
CA ASN A 46 -5.98 9.44 7.90
C ASN A 46 -7.44 9.55 7.45
N PHE A 47 -8.27 8.54 7.72
CA PHE A 47 -9.64 8.46 7.21
C PHE A 47 -10.67 8.25 8.33
N GLY A 48 -10.26 8.09 9.59
CA GLY A 48 -11.17 7.78 10.70
C GLY A 48 -11.80 6.38 10.62
N VAL A 49 -11.42 5.57 9.63
CA VAL A 49 -12.06 4.28 9.37
C VAL A 49 -11.39 3.16 10.15
N ARG A 50 -12.20 2.36 10.85
CA ARG A 50 -11.76 1.15 11.55
C ARG A 50 -12.04 -0.06 10.66
N ARG A 51 -10.98 -0.79 10.30
CA ARG A 51 -11.05 -1.99 9.43
C ARG A 51 -10.39 -3.17 10.10
N SER A 52 -10.97 -4.36 9.94
CA SER A 52 -10.35 -5.58 10.46
C SER A 52 -9.17 -6.02 9.60
N LYS A 53 -8.26 -6.79 10.18
CA LYS A 53 -7.09 -7.33 9.46
C LYS A 53 -7.52 -8.24 8.31
N ASP A 54 -8.57 -9.05 8.51
CA ASP A 54 -9.04 -10.00 7.50
C ASP A 54 -9.81 -9.33 6.37
N GLN A 55 -10.56 -8.26 6.66
CA GLN A 55 -11.14 -7.41 5.61
C GLN A 55 -10.06 -6.83 4.68
N LEU A 56 -8.93 -6.38 5.25
CA LEU A 56 -7.82 -5.86 4.47
C LEU A 56 -7.12 -6.94 3.63
N ARG A 57 -6.94 -8.14 4.19
CA ARG A 57 -6.37 -9.29 3.47
C ARG A 57 -7.27 -9.69 2.30
N LYS A 58 -8.57 -9.84 2.55
CA LYS A 58 -9.57 -10.14 1.50
C LYS A 58 -9.57 -9.08 0.42
N ARG A 59 -9.62 -7.79 0.79
CA ARG A 59 -9.62 -6.70 -0.18
C ARG A 59 -8.34 -6.65 -1.03
N TRP A 60 -7.19 -6.93 -0.42
CA TRP A 60 -5.92 -7.03 -1.16
C TRP A 60 -5.94 -8.17 -2.19
N LEU A 61 -6.49 -9.33 -1.82
CA LEU A 61 -6.64 -10.47 -2.72
C LEU A 61 -7.61 -10.15 -3.87
N ASP A 62 -8.79 -9.60 -3.57
CA ASP A 62 -9.79 -9.20 -4.57
C ASP A 62 -9.20 -8.21 -5.58
N LEU A 63 -8.46 -7.21 -5.08
CA LEU A 63 -7.84 -6.19 -5.91
C LEU A 63 -6.80 -6.79 -6.88
N LYS A 64 -6.08 -7.82 -6.45
CA LYS A 64 -5.09 -8.50 -7.30
C LYS A 64 -5.69 -9.46 -8.31
N LEU A 65 -6.70 -10.21 -7.89
CA LEU A 65 -7.19 -11.37 -8.64
C LEU A 65 -8.43 -11.08 -9.48
N ARG A 66 -9.25 -10.11 -9.06
CA ARG A 66 -10.55 -9.84 -9.68
C ARG A 66 -10.62 -8.43 -10.27
N GLU A 67 -10.06 -7.43 -9.60
CA GLU A 67 -10.23 -6.02 -9.99
C GLU A 67 -8.99 -5.45 -10.70
N HIS A 68 -8.57 -6.08 -11.79
CA HIS A 68 -7.34 -5.72 -12.52
C HIS A 68 -7.27 -4.25 -12.93
N GLU A 69 -8.38 -3.66 -13.39
CA GLU A 69 -8.42 -2.25 -13.81
C GLU A 69 -8.26 -1.27 -12.64
N GLN A 70 -8.94 -1.53 -11.51
CA GLN A 70 -8.80 -0.71 -10.31
C GLN A 70 -7.36 -0.76 -9.80
N TYR A 71 -6.76 -1.96 -9.77
CA TYR A 71 -5.37 -2.13 -9.38
C TYR A 71 -4.40 -1.40 -10.32
N ARG A 72 -4.63 -1.48 -11.65
CA ARG A 72 -3.85 -0.72 -12.65
C ARG A 72 -3.95 0.78 -12.40
N ARG A 73 -5.15 1.32 -12.17
CA ARG A 73 -5.38 2.75 -11.90
C ARG A 73 -4.63 3.20 -10.64
N ILE A 74 -4.77 2.44 -9.54
CA ILE A 74 -4.05 2.70 -8.28
C ILE A 74 -2.53 2.71 -8.50
N ARG A 75 -2.00 1.70 -9.22
CA ARG A 75 -0.57 1.61 -9.50
C ARG A 75 -0.05 2.82 -10.28
N ARG A 76 -0.78 3.29 -11.29
CA ARG A 76 -0.41 4.49 -12.07
C ARG A 76 -0.35 5.73 -11.19
N VAL A 77 -1.36 5.94 -10.33
CA VAL A 77 -1.39 7.09 -9.40
C VAL A 77 -0.21 7.03 -8.42
N LEU A 78 0.10 5.86 -7.85
CA LEU A 78 1.23 5.71 -6.95
C LEU A 78 2.58 5.93 -7.64
N GLN A 79 2.74 5.48 -8.89
CA GLN A 79 3.94 5.73 -9.68
C GLN A 79 4.13 7.22 -9.94
N LYS A 80 3.08 7.92 -10.40
CA LYS A 80 3.11 9.37 -10.63
C LYS A 80 3.46 10.16 -9.36
N LYS A 81 2.94 9.75 -8.20
CA LYS A 81 3.30 10.38 -6.92
C LYS A 81 4.78 10.20 -6.56
N ARG A 82 5.37 9.03 -6.82
CA ARG A 82 6.79 8.76 -6.58
C ARG A 82 7.68 9.56 -7.52
N THR A 83 7.34 9.62 -8.80
CA THR A 83 8.12 10.40 -9.78
C THR A 83 8.09 11.89 -9.43
N LEU A 84 6.91 12.45 -9.13
CA LEU A 84 6.79 13.85 -8.72
C LEU A 84 7.58 14.13 -7.42
N SER A 85 7.49 13.25 -6.44
CA SER A 85 8.28 13.37 -5.21
C SER A 85 9.79 13.29 -5.46
N SER A 86 10.22 12.47 -6.42
CA SER A 86 11.63 12.35 -6.82
C SER A 86 12.11 13.61 -7.52
N CYS A 87 11.33 14.15 -8.47
CA CYS A 87 11.65 15.39 -9.16
C CYS A 87 11.73 16.57 -8.19
N LEU A 88 10.79 16.67 -7.25
CA LEU A 88 10.84 17.71 -6.21
C LEU A 88 12.09 17.58 -5.34
N HIS A 89 12.46 16.36 -4.94
CA HIS A 89 13.65 16.13 -4.14
C HIS A 89 14.94 16.51 -4.89
N ILE A 90 15.02 16.20 -6.18
CA ILE A 90 16.16 16.60 -7.04
C ILE A 90 16.21 18.12 -7.12
N TRP A 91 15.09 18.77 -7.42
CA TRP A 91 15.02 20.23 -7.53
C TRP A 91 15.45 20.95 -6.23
N THR A 92 15.08 20.41 -5.06
CA THR A 92 15.47 20.94 -3.73
C THR A 92 16.93 20.68 -3.34
N LEU A 93 17.64 19.80 -4.04
CA LEU A 93 19.06 19.54 -3.80
C LEU A 93 19.95 20.37 -4.72
N GLU A 94 19.41 20.79 -5.87
CA GLU A 94 20.10 21.61 -6.87
C GLU A 94 19.93 23.12 -6.63
N HIS A 95 19.05 23.55 -5.71
CA HIS A 95 18.82 24.94 -5.30
C HIS A 95 18.76 25.02 -3.77
#